data_AF-A0A0B6ZD27-F1
#
_entry.id   AF-A0A0B6ZD27-F1
#
_cell.length_a   1.000
_cell.length_b   1.000
_cell.length_c   1.000
_cell.angle_alpha   90.00
_cell.angle_beta   90.00
_cell.angle_gamma   90.00
#
_symmetry.space_group_name_H-M   'P 1'
#
loop_
_entity.id
_entity.type
_entity.pdbx_description
1 polymer ?
#
loop_
_entity_poly.entity_id
_entity_poly.type
_entity_poly.pdbx_seq_one_letter_code
_entity_poly.pdbx_strand_id
1 'polypeptide(L)'
;MKAALRVIVNSVCGPVDRFGSGVVRYHGNRKKSGTEEDMLSLMWNTIRSNNGIMMLLKILSVKTPIIEADGMRMLACKALVGMARSETIRQIIGKLPPLNNGHLQSLMKEPVLSDKRHIHHQFCKYASTLLEKIAGRQANVLGAATLEEIRKAGVVAQTKIVYQEKELLQLIHDHLLARGLHESSSALQKEANLPKCSTP
;
A
#
# COMPACT_ATOMS: atom_id res chain seq x y z
N MET A 1 16.97 11.82 21.81
CA MET A 1 15.88 11.66 20.81
C MET A 1 15.45 10.21 20.60
N LYS A 2 16.37 9.28 20.31
CA LYS A 2 16.08 7.84 20.08
C LYS A 2 15.31 7.14 21.21
N ALA A 3 15.62 7.43 22.47
CA ALA A 3 14.90 6.88 23.62
C ALA A 3 13.42 7.30 23.66
N ALA A 4 13.13 8.58 23.44
CA ALA A 4 11.76 9.09 23.34
C ALA A 4 10.99 8.42 22.19
N LEU A 5 11.64 8.19 21.05
CA LEU A 5 11.02 7.49 19.92
C LEU A 5 10.71 6.02 20.23
N ARG A 6 11.57 5.33 20.99
CA ARG A 6 11.28 3.97 21.48
C ARG A 6 10.08 3.93 22.42
N VAL A 7 9.94 4.92 23.29
CA VAL A 7 8.77 5.06 24.17
C VAL A 7 7.50 5.22 23.32
N ILE A 8 7.51 6.14 22.35
CA ILE A 8 6.38 6.32 21.42
C ILE A 8 6.03 5.01 20.71
N VAL A 9 7.03 4.32 20.14
CA VAL A 9 6.83 3.03 19.47
C VAL A 9 6.14 2.01 20.39
N ASN A 10 6.63 1.87 21.62
CA ASN A 10 6.06 0.92 22.58
C ASN A 10 4.62 1.29 22.96
N SER A 11 4.32 2.58 23.11
CA SER A 11 2.99 3.07 23.46
C SER A 11 1.97 2.95 22.32
N VAL A 12 2.37 3.06 21.05
CA VAL A 12 1.43 3.04 19.91
C VAL A 12 1.26 1.67 19.26
N CYS A 13 2.22 0.75 19.44
CA CYS A 13 2.16 -0.58 18.82
C CYS A 13 1.35 -1.59 19.66
N GLY A 14 1.22 -1.39 20.98
CA GLY A 14 0.67 -2.40 21.90
C GLY A 14 1.60 -3.61 22.08
N PRO A 15 1.22 -4.64 22.88
CA PRO A 15 2.02 -5.86 23.02
C PRO A 15 2.30 -6.50 21.64
N VAL A 16 3.58 -6.82 21.43
CA VAL A 16 4.25 -7.04 20.14
C VAL A 16 3.76 -8.28 19.37
N ASP A 17 2.91 -9.11 19.97
CA ASP A 17 2.59 -10.47 19.50
C ASP A 17 1.56 -10.60 18.37
N ARG A 18 1.15 -9.51 17.70
CA ARG A 18 0.13 -9.61 16.63
C ARG A 18 0.62 -9.40 15.20
N PHE A 19 1.88 -9.05 14.97
CA PHE A 19 2.34 -8.75 13.61
C PHE A 19 3.62 -9.49 13.22
N GLY A 20 3.47 -10.79 12.95
CA GLY A 20 4.22 -11.47 11.88
C GLY A 20 4.95 -12.76 12.28
N SER A 21 4.27 -13.90 12.18
CA SER A 21 4.81 -15.14 11.59
C SER A 21 3.69 -16.14 11.35
N GLY A 22 3.80 -16.94 10.29
CA GLY A 22 2.76 -17.84 9.81
C GLY A 22 2.27 -18.88 10.83
N VAL A 23 1.04 -19.34 10.59
CA VAL A 23 0.44 -20.62 10.99
C VAL A 23 0.91 -21.19 12.34
N VAL A 24 0.29 -20.75 13.43
CA VAL A 24 0.00 -21.66 14.53
C VAL A 24 -1.44 -21.40 15.01
N ARG A 25 -2.32 -22.37 14.74
CA ARG A 25 -3.67 -22.41 15.32
C ARG A 25 -3.53 -22.70 16.81
N TYR A 26 -3.59 -21.66 17.65
CA TYR A 26 -3.94 -21.83 19.05
C TYR A 26 -5.41 -21.41 19.24
N HIS A 27 -6.27 -22.40 19.45
CA HIS A 27 -7.58 -22.22 20.07
C HIS A 27 -7.36 -21.70 21.49
N GLY A 28 -7.38 -20.38 21.66
CA GLY A 28 -7.34 -19.72 22.95
C GLY A 28 -8.43 -18.66 23.00
N ASN A 29 -9.52 -18.96 23.69
CA ASN A 29 -10.65 -18.06 23.90
C ASN A 29 -10.24 -16.91 24.85
N ARG A 30 -9.36 -16.00 24.41
CA ARG A 30 -9.02 -14.80 25.17
C ARG A 30 -10.05 -13.72 24.86
N LYS A 31 -10.93 -13.46 25.84
CA LYS A 31 -11.76 -12.24 25.90
C LYS A 31 -10.87 -11.04 25.52
N LYS A 32 -11.23 -10.33 24.44
CA LYS A 32 -10.65 -9.01 24.13
C LYS A 32 -10.99 -8.10 25.32
N SER A 33 -9.99 -7.75 26.11
CA SER A 33 -10.13 -6.73 27.15
C SER A 33 -10.31 -5.38 26.46
N GLY A 34 -11.53 -4.83 26.45
CA GLY A 34 -11.84 -3.54 25.82
C GLY A 34 -10.95 -2.40 26.32
N THR A 35 -10.47 -2.49 27.56
CA THR A 35 -9.64 -1.49 28.23
C THR A 35 -8.30 -1.21 27.53
N GLU A 36 -7.68 -2.22 26.90
CA GLU A 36 -6.39 -2.03 26.21
C GLU A 36 -6.56 -1.32 24.85
N GLU A 37 -7.65 -1.62 24.14
CA GLU A 37 -7.97 -1.02 22.85
C GLU A 37 -8.39 0.45 23.04
N ASP A 38 -9.11 0.73 24.13
CA ASP A 38 -9.48 2.08 24.55
C ASP A 38 -8.24 2.93 24.94
N MET A 39 -7.29 2.34 25.68
CA MET A 39 -6.04 3.02 26.04
C MET A 39 -5.16 3.32 24.82
N LEU A 40 -5.05 2.37 23.88
CA LEU A 40 -4.35 2.59 22.62
C LEU A 40 -5.01 3.69 21.78
N SER A 41 -6.34 3.69 21.71
CA SER A 41 -7.11 4.74 21.03
C SER A 41 -6.83 6.12 21.65
N LEU A 42 -6.79 6.22 22.98
CA LEU A 42 -6.43 7.45 23.68
C LEU A 42 -5.00 7.90 23.31
N MET A 43 -4.02 6.99 23.37
CA MET A 43 -2.63 7.30 23.01
C MET A 43 -2.47 7.78 21.56
N TRP A 44 -3.12 7.10 20.62
CA TRP A 44 -3.15 7.51 19.22
C TRP A 44 -3.74 8.90 19.04
N ASN A 45 -4.84 9.21 19.75
CA ASN A 45 -5.45 10.52 19.73
C ASN A 45 -4.57 11.61 20.34
N THR A 46 -3.94 11.35 21.49
CA THR A 46 -3.01 12.30 22.12
C THR A 46 -1.85 12.65 21.19
N ILE A 47 -1.24 11.65 20.54
CA ILE A 47 -0.13 11.88 19.61
C ILE A 47 -0.61 12.66 18.38
N ARG A 48 -1.79 12.32 17.84
CA ARG A 48 -2.39 13.05 16.72
C ARG A 48 -2.63 14.52 17.07
N SER A 49 -3.27 14.80 18.21
CA SER A 49 -3.60 16.16 18.65
C SER A 49 -2.36 17.02 18.93
N ASN A 50 -1.23 16.40 19.25
CA ASN A 50 0.04 17.07 19.50
C ASN A 50 0.98 17.10 18.27
N ASN A 51 0.44 17.07 17.05
CA ASN A 51 1.21 17.09 15.80
C ASN A 51 2.25 15.97 15.67
N GLY A 52 2.08 14.86 16.41
CA GLY A 52 3.05 13.78 16.46
C GLY A 52 3.24 13.08 15.11
N ILE A 53 2.21 13.02 14.27
CA ILE A 53 2.31 12.50 12.89
C ILE A 53 3.33 13.33 12.09
N MET A 54 3.24 14.65 12.15
CA MET A 54 4.16 15.55 11.44
C MET A 54 5.57 15.45 12.00
N MET A 55 5.73 15.29 13.31
CA MET A 55 7.04 15.07 13.94
C MET A 55 7.67 13.75 13.46
N LEU A 56 6.90 12.66 13.39
CA LEU A 56 7.37 11.36 12.87
C LEU A 56 7.79 11.45 11.40
N LEU A 57 7.04 12.18 10.57
CA LEU A 57 7.42 12.43 9.17
C LEU A 57 8.69 13.27 9.03
N LYS A 58 8.88 14.28 9.89
CA LYS A 58 10.13 15.05 9.95
C LYS A 58 11.32 14.15 10.29
N ILE A 59 11.14 13.19 11.21
CA ILE A 59 12.18 12.21 11.57
C ILE A 59 12.63 11.37 10.36
N LEU A 60 11.72 10.98 9.45
CA LEU A 60 12.09 10.25 8.23
C LEU A 60 13.09 11.02 7.36
N SER A 61 13.08 12.35 7.44
CA SER A 61 13.89 13.26 6.64
C SER A 61 15.15 13.76 7.37
N VAL A 62 15.39 13.33 8.61
CA VAL A 62 16.58 13.72 9.38
C VAL A 62 17.83 13.12 8.75
N LYS A 63 18.84 13.96 8.52
CA LYS A 63 20.14 13.58 7.93
C LYS A 63 21.29 13.54 8.96
N THR A 64 21.05 13.98 10.19
CA THR A 64 22.09 14.17 11.22
C THR A 64 21.64 13.65 12.60
N PRO A 65 22.42 12.80 13.28
CA PRO A 65 23.66 12.18 12.82
C PRO A 65 23.40 11.10 11.74
N ILE A 66 24.20 11.09 10.68
CA ILE A 66 24.02 10.19 9.52
C ILE A 66 24.04 8.71 9.92
N ILE A 67 24.83 8.38 10.95
CA ILE A 67 25.01 7.03 11.50
C ILE A 67 23.70 6.43 12.02
N GLU A 68 22.81 7.28 12.53
CA GLU A 68 21.54 6.84 13.12
C GLU A 68 20.34 7.01 12.19
N ALA A 69 20.54 7.52 10.96
CA ALA A 69 19.46 7.88 10.05
C ALA A 69 18.52 6.70 9.76
N ASP A 70 19.04 5.53 9.35
CA ASP A 70 18.20 4.34 9.11
C ASP A 70 17.52 3.83 10.39
N GLY A 71 18.17 3.94 11.54
CA GLY A 71 17.59 3.54 12.83
C GLY A 71 16.43 4.45 13.25
N MET A 72 16.57 5.76 13.03
CA MET A 72 15.54 6.75 13.28
C MET A 72 14.37 6.60 12.29
N ARG A 73 14.67 6.37 11.00
CA ARG A 73 13.66 6.05 9.97
C ARG A 73 12.87 4.80 10.33
N MET A 74 13.56 3.73 10.71
CA MET A 74 12.94 2.46 11.11
C MET A 74 11.96 2.66 12.27
N LEU A 75 12.39 3.33 13.34
CA LEU A 75 11.55 3.57 14.51
C LEU A 75 10.37 4.49 14.21
N ALA A 76 10.58 5.55 13.42
CA ALA A 76 9.51 6.46 13.03
C ALA A 76 8.46 5.74 12.17
N CYS A 77 8.91 4.94 11.19
CA CYS A 77 8.01 4.17 10.34
C CYS A 77 7.24 3.11 11.14
N LYS A 78 7.91 2.44 12.10
CA LYS A 78 7.25 1.49 13.01
C LYS A 78 6.16 2.15 13.86
N ALA A 79 6.42 3.35 14.40
CA ALA A 79 5.42 4.13 15.14
C ALA A 79 4.22 4.49 14.24
N LEU A 80 4.48 4.96 13.02
CA LEU A 80 3.42 5.28 12.05
C LEU A 80 2.57 4.05 11.69
N VAL A 81 3.18 2.87 11.53
CA VAL A 81 2.45 1.60 11.32
C VAL A 81 1.55 1.26 12.51
N GLY A 82 2.03 1.45 13.74
CA GLY A 82 1.25 1.25 14.95
C GLY A 82 0.04 2.19 15.03
N MET A 83 0.24 3.46 14.70
CA MET A 83 -0.82 4.47 14.70
C MET A 83 -1.81 4.30 13.55
N ALA A 84 -1.39 3.79 12.39
CA ALA A 84 -2.25 3.49 11.24
C ALA A 84 -3.23 2.33 11.49
N ARG A 85 -3.28 1.79 12.71
CA ARG A 85 -4.39 0.96 13.22
C ARG A 85 -5.67 1.77 13.42
N SER A 86 -5.56 3.06 13.73
CA SER A 86 -6.68 3.99 13.75
C SER A 86 -7.04 4.41 12.32
N GLU A 87 -8.31 4.24 11.93
CA GLU A 87 -8.81 4.63 10.62
C GLU A 87 -8.54 6.12 10.32
N THR A 88 -8.85 6.98 11.29
CA THR A 88 -8.68 8.42 11.17
C THR A 88 -7.22 8.79 10.92
N ILE A 89 -6.29 8.17 11.66
CA ILE A 89 -4.85 8.43 11.47
C ILE A 89 -4.38 7.89 10.13
N ARG A 90 -4.83 6.69 9.74
CA ARG A 90 -4.51 6.10 8.45
C ARG A 90 -4.93 7.00 7.28
N GLN A 91 -6.14 7.58 7.34
CA GLN A 91 -6.63 8.54 6.36
C GLN A 91 -5.83 9.85 6.35
N ILE A 92 -5.44 10.36 7.52
CA ILE A 92 -4.58 11.55 7.63
C ILE A 92 -3.23 11.26 6.96
N ILE A 93 -2.56 10.19 7.36
CA ILE A 93 -1.26 9.76 6.83
C ILE A 93 -1.33 9.59 5.31
N GLY A 94 -2.36 8.93 4.80
CA GLY A 94 -2.56 8.71 3.36
C GLY A 94 -2.77 9.98 2.53
N LYS A 95 -3.15 11.11 3.16
CA LYS A 95 -3.33 12.41 2.49
C LYS A 95 -2.08 13.31 2.57
N LEU A 96 -1.03 12.90 3.28
CA LEU A 96 0.14 13.75 3.48
C LEU A 96 1.10 13.68 2.28
N PRO A 97 1.52 14.83 1.70
CA PRO A 97 2.40 14.87 0.52
C PRO A 97 3.71 14.08 0.64
N PRO A 98 4.42 14.04 1.79
CA PRO A 98 5.65 13.27 1.94
C PRO A 98 5.49 11.75 1.78
N LEU A 99 4.27 11.22 1.86
CA LEU A 99 4.02 9.79 1.64
C LEU A 99 3.39 9.52 0.27
N ASN A 100 2.68 10.51 -0.30
CA ASN A 100 2.08 10.37 -1.62
C ASN A 100 3.08 10.63 -2.77
N ASN A 101 4.06 11.53 -2.58
CA ASN A 101 4.99 11.96 -3.63
C ASN A 101 6.20 11.03 -3.83
N GLY A 102 6.13 9.77 -3.39
CA GLY A 102 7.23 8.82 -3.58
C GLY A 102 8.46 9.03 -2.67
N HIS A 103 8.42 9.97 -1.71
CA HIS A 103 9.57 10.25 -0.83
C HIS A 103 9.90 9.05 0.06
N LEU A 104 8.91 8.38 0.65
CA LEU A 104 9.14 7.16 1.41
C LEU A 104 9.79 6.06 0.55
N GLN A 105 9.31 5.87 -0.68
CA GLN A 105 9.87 4.93 -1.64
C GLN A 105 11.31 5.30 -2.02
N SER A 106 11.62 6.59 -2.17
CA SER A 106 12.99 7.05 -2.39
C SER A 106 13.91 6.70 -1.23
N LEU A 107 13.42 6.82 0.01
CA LEU A 107 14.20 6.43 1.19
C LEU A 107 14.43 4.92 1.29
N MET A 108 13.61 4.09 0.63
CA MET A 108 13.70 2.62 0.63
C MET A 108 14.66 2.04 -0.43
N LYS A 109 15.20 2.87 -1.32
CA LYS A 109 16.05 2.40 -2.44
C LYS A 109 17.39 1.87 -1.96
N GLU A 110 18.02 2.59 -1.04
CA GLU A 110 19.35 2.27 -0.55
C GLU A 110 19.53 2.66 0.92
N PRO A 111 20.34 1.89 1.67
CA PRO A 111 20.71 2.26 3.04
C PRO A 111 21.52 3.55 3.05
N VAL A 112 21.38 4.33 4.12
CA VAL A 112 22.20 5.54 4.31
C VAL A 112 23.67 5.17 4.48
N LEU A 113 23.94 4.06 5.15
CA LEU A 113 25.28 3.49 5.32
C LEU A 113 25.25 2.00 5.00
N SER A 114 26.19 1.54 4.17
CA SER A 114 26.32 0.12 3.80
C SER A 114 26.35 -0.84 4.99
N ASP A 115 26.97 -0.43 6.11
CA ASP A 115 27.08 -1.27 7.33
C ASP A 115 25.76 -1.38 8.11
N LYS A 116 24.76 -0.57 7.77
CA LYS A 116 23.44 -0.54 8.42
C LYS A 116 22.34 -1.21 7.59
N ARG A 117 22.70 -2.01 6.57
CA ARG A 117 21.75 -2.77 5.72
C ARG A 117 20.67 -3.55 6.49
N HIS A 118 21.02 -4.18 7.62
CA HIS A 118 20.06 -4.92 8.43
C HIS A 118 18.97 -4.01 9.04
N ILE A 119 19.34 -2.80 9.48
CA ILE A 119 18.41 -1.79 10.00
C ILE A 119 17.55 -1.24 8.87
N HIS A 120 18.19 -0.95 7.73
CA HIS A 120 17.51 -0.47 6.54
C HIS A 120 16.47 -1.49 6.04
N HIS A 121 16.80 -2.79 6.05
CA HIS A 121 15.84 -3.85 5.71
C HIS A 121 14.61 -3.84 6.63
N GLN A 122 14.80 -3.64 7.94
CA GLN A 122 13.69 -3.48 8.89
C GLN A 122 12.88 -2.22 8.60
N PHE A 123 13.53 -1.11 8.26
CA PHE A 123 12.85 0.10 7.81
C PHE A 123 11.98 -0.17 6.58
N CYS A 124 12.52 -0.79 5.52
CA CYS A 124 11.77 -1.12 4.31
C CYS A 124 10.56 -2.01 4.61
N LYS A 125 10.70 -3.00 5.51
CA LYS A 125 9.57 -3.83 5.96
C LYS A 125 8.43 -2.99 6.57
N TYR A 126 8.76 -2.08 7.47
CA TYR A 126 7.76 -1.20 8.08
C TYR A 126 7.18 -0.19 7.08
N ALA A 127 7.99 0.32 6.17
CA ALA A 127 7.56 1.24 5.12
C ALA A 127 6.57 0.58 4.16
N SER A 128 6.84 -0.63 3.68
CA SER A 128 5.90 -1.42 2.87
C SER A 128 4.59 -1.68 3.62
N THR A 129 4.67 -2.09 4.90
CA THR A 129 3.48 -2.31 5.73
C THR A 129 2.64 -1.04 5.90
N LEU A 130 3.29 0.13 6.01
CA LEU A 130 2.60 1.41 6.11
C LEU A 130 1.89 1.76 4.79
N LEU A 131 2.58 1.59 3.65
CA LEU A 131 2.04 1.84 2.31
C LEU A 131 0.83 0.96 2.03
N GLU A 132 0.89 -0.34 2.34
CA GLU A 132 -0.24 -1.27 2.21
C GLU A 132 -1.45 -0.82 3.03
N LYS A 133 -1.23 -0.40 4.28
CA LYS A 133 -2.30 0.06 5.16
C LYS A 133 -2.97 1.32 4.60
N ILE A 134 -2.22 2.31 4.15
CA ILE A 134 -2.79 3.57 3.63
C ILE A 134 -3.37 3.43 2.22
N ALA A 135 -2.85 2.51 1.41
CA ALA A 135 -3.38 2.20 0.08
C ALA A 135 -4.71 1.42 0.13
N GLY A 136 -5.02 0.78 1.27
CA GLY A 136 -6.24 -0.02 1.43
C GLY A 136 -6.17 -1.41 0.79
N ARG A 137 -4.97 -1.90 0.43
CA ARG A 137 -4.78 -3.24 -0.17
C ARG A 137 -3.51 -3.91 0.34
N GLN A 138 -3.61 -5.23 0.55
CA GLN A 138 -2.45 -6.13 0.66
C GLN A 138 -1.82 -6.30 -0.74
N ALA A 139 -1.21 -5.24 -1.26
CA ALA A 139 -0.28 -5.42 -2.37
C ALA A 139 1.00 -5.99 -1.76
N ASN A 140 1.59 -7.04 -2.34
CA ASN A 140 2.98 -7.39 -2.04
C ASN A 140 3.84 -6.22 -2.50
N VAL A 141 4.01 -5.19 -1.66
CA VAL A 141 4.85 -4.02 -1.95
C VAL A 141 6.30 -4.39 -1.64
N LEU A 142 6.80 -5.37 -2.40
CA LEU A 142 8.22 -5.65 -2.51
C LEU A 142 8.70 -5.03 -3.82
N GLY A 143 8.99 -3.73 -3.77
CA GLY A 143 9.74 -3.05 -4.82
C GLY A 143 9.04 -1.84 -5.43
N ALA A 144 9.79 -0.73 -5.45
CA ALA A 144 9.74 0.46 -6.31
C ALA A 144 8.42 1.22 -6.58
N ALA A 145 7.25 0.62 -6.41
CA ALA A 145 5.97 1.22 -6.75
C ALA A 145 5.59 2.33 -5.77
N THR A 146 5.28 3.50 -6.32
CA THR A 146 4.72 4.65 -5.62
C THR A 146 3.29 4.36 -5.14
N LEU A 147 2.82 5.14 -4.16
CA LEU A 147 1.46 5.00 -3.64
C LEU A 147 0.40 5.22 -4.74
N GLU A 148 0.65 6.16 -5.65
CA GLU A 148 -0.21 6.42 -6.80
C GLU A 148 -0.26 5.25 -7.79
N GLU A 149 0.86 4.58 -8.06
CA GLU A 149 0.88 3.37 -8.91
C GLU A 149 0.09 2.23 -8.27
N ILE A 150 0.21 2.05 -6.95
CA ILE A 150 -0.57 1.05 -6.21
C ILE A 150 -2.07 1.37 -6.31
N ARG A 151 -2.46 2.65 -6.16
CA ARG A 151 -3.86 3.08 -6.30
C ARG A 151 -4.40 2.86 -7.71
N LYS A 152 -3.64 3.24 -8.74
CA LYS A 152 -4.00 3.02 -10.16
C LYS A 152 -4.16 1.54 -10.48
N ALA A 153 -3.20 0.70 -10.11
CA ALA A 153 -3.30 -0.74 -10.26
C ALA A 153 -4.53 -1.29 -9.52
N GLY A 154 -4.84 -0.72 -8.36
CA GLY A 154 -6.07 -0.98 -7.60
C GLY A 154 -7.35 -0.77 -8.40
N VAL A 155 -7.47 0.40 -9.04
CA VAL A 155 -8.62 0.78 -9.88
C VAL A 155 -8.71 -0.13 -11.10
N VAL A 156 -7.61 -0.32 -11.83
CA VAL A 156 -7.57 -1.16 -13.04
C VAL A 156 -8.02 -2.58 -12.73
N ALA A 157 -7.50 -3.19 -11.67
CA ALA A 157 -7.85 -4.55 -11.28
C ALA A 157 -9.30 -4.72 -10.79
N GLN A 158 -9.98 -3.64 -10.38
CA GLN A 158 -11.39 -3.65 -9.97
C GLN A 158 -12.33 -3.20 -11.09
N THR A 159 -11.79 -2.64 -12.18
CA THR A 159 -12.58 -2.17 -13.30
C THR A 159 -13.09 -3.38 -14.06
N LYS A 160 -14.39 -3.66 -13.95
CA LYS A 160 -15.05 -4.67 -14.78
C LYS A 160 -15.19 -4.11 -16.19
N ILE A 161 -14.40 -4.64 -17.12
CA ILE A 161 -14.55 -4.31 -18.54
C ILE A 161 -15.76 -5.09 -19.07
N VAL A 162 -16.80 -4.37 -19.48
CA VAL A 162 -17.98 -4.95 -20.12
C VAL A 162 -17.99 -4.46 -21.55
N TYR A 163 -18.09 -5.39 -22.49
CA TYR A 163 -18.28 -5.10 -23.89
C TYR A 163 -19.72 -5.42 -24.27
N GLN A 164 -20.30 -4.60 -25.15
CA GLN A 164 -21.54 -4.98 -25.80
C GLN A 164 -21.23 -6.10 -26.78
N GLU A 165 -21.88 -7.25 -26.60
CA GLU A 165 -21.57 -8.50 -27.32
C GLU A 165 -21.54 -8.30 -28.84
N LYS A 166 -22.53 -7.58 -29.39
CA LYS A 166 -22.58 -7.28 -30.83
C LYS A 166 -21.45 -6.38 -31.31
N GLU A 167 -21.09 -5.35 -30.55
CA GLU A 167 -20.00 -4.43 -30.93
C GLU A 167 -18.65 -5.13 -30.86
N LEU A 168 -18.46 -6.01 -29.87
CA LEU A 168 -17.26 -6.83 -29.76
C LEU A 168 -17.13 -7.79 -30.94
N LEU A 169 -18.21 -8.49 -31.30
CA LEU A 169 -18.23 -9.40 -32.44
C LEU A 169 -18.00 -8.65 -33.77
N GLN A 170 -18.53 -7.43 -33.90
CA GLN A 170 -18.25 -6.57 -35.05
C GLN A 170 -16.77 -6.16 -35.11
N LEU A 171 -16.18 -5.76 -33.99
CA LEU A 171 -14.75 -5.41 -33.92
C LEU A 171 -13.86 -6.60 -34.28
N ILE A 172 -14.21 -7.81 -33.82
CA ILE A 172 -13.50 -9.04 -34.17
C ILE A 172 -13.64 -9.34 -35.66
N HIS A 173 -14.84 -9.21 -36.23
CA HIS A 173 -15.07 -9.37 -37.67
C HIS A 173 -14.17 -8.45 -38.51
N ASP A 174 -14.10 -7.16 -38.15
CA ASP A 174 -13.31 -6.18 -38.88
C ASP A 174 -11.81 -6.44 -38.75
N HIS A 175 -11.36 -6.92 -37.57
CA HIS A 175 -9.99 -7.38 -37.37
C HIS A 175 -9.63 -8.59 -38.24
N LEU A 176 -10.54 -9.57 -38.35
CA LEU A 176 -10.34 -10.75 -39.20
C LEU A 176 -10.25 -10.36 -40.68
N LEU A 177 -11.10 -9.44 -41.15
CA LEU A 177 -11.02 -8.91 -42.51
C LEU A 177 -9.70 -8.19 -42.78
N ALA A 178 -9.25 -7.32 -41.86
CA ALA A 178 -7.98 -6.61 -41.99
C ALA A 178 -6.76 -7.54 -42.03
N ARG A 179 -6.89 -8.76 -41.47
CA ARG A 179 -5.85 -9.80 -41.48
C ARG A 179 -5.97 -10.78 -42.65
N GLY A 180 -6.96 -10.61 -43.55
CA GLY A 180 -7.19 -11.47 -44.71
C GLY A 180 -7.88 -12.81 -44.38
N LEU A 181 -8.42 -12.96 -43.17
CA LEU A 181 -9.11 -14.17 -42.70
C LEU A 181 -10.59 -14.14 -43.10
N HIS A 182 -10.85 -14.10 -44.42
CA HIS A 182 -12.17 -13.87 -44.99
C HIS A 182 -13.19 -14.97 -44.69
N GLU A 183 -12.75 -16.24 -44.63
CA GLU A 183 -13.65 -17.36 -44.30
C GLU A 183 -14.14 -17.28 -42.85
N SER A 184 -13.22 -17.02 -41.91
CA SER A 184 -13.55 -16.87 -40.49
C SER A 184 -14.41 -15.63 -40.23
N SER A 185 -14.15 -14.51 -40.93
CA SER A 185 -14.99 -13.31 -40.81
C SER A 185 -16.40 -13.57 -41.34
N SER A 186 -16.55 -14.25 -42.48
CA SER A 186 -17.86 -14.58 -43.06
C SER A 186 -18.68 -15.54 -42.19
N ALA A 187 -18.03 -16.54 -41.59
CA ALA A 187 -18.67 -17.45 -40.64
C ALA A 187 -19.18 -16.68 -39.40
N LEU A 188 -18.32 -15.85 -38.80
CA LEU A 188 -18.67 -15.01 -37.65
C LEU A 188 -19.85 -14.07 -37.95
N GLN A 189 -19.85 -13.45 -39.13
CA GLN A 189 -20.93 -12.55 -39.55
C GLN A 189 -22.29 -13.25 -39.62
N LYS A 190 -22.32 -14.49 -40.14
CA LYS A 190 -23.55 -15.30 -40.22
C LYS A 190 -24.01 -15.76 -38.84
N GLU A 191 -23.12 -16.31 -38.04
CA GLU A 191 -23.44 -16.86 -36.72
C GLU A 191 -23.90 -15.77 -35.74
N ALA A 192 -23.21 -14.63 -35.73
CA ALA A 192 -23.54 -13.51 -34.85
C ALA A 192 -24.64 -12.58 -35.39
N ASN A 193 -25.20 -12.87 -36.56
CA ASN A 193 -26.17 -12.01 -37.27
C ASN A 193 -25.72 -10.55 -37.30
N LEU A 194 -24.44 -10.34 -37.64
CA LEU A 194 -23.85 -9.01 -37.74
C LEU A 194 -24.37 -8.31 -39.00
N PRO A 195 -24.54 -6.97 -38.95
CA PRO A 195 -24.94 -6.22 -40.13
C PRO A 195 -23.96 -6.51 -41.26
N LYS A 196 -24.50 -6.69 -42.47
CA LYS A 196 -23.67 -6.73 -43.67
C LYS A 196 -23.07 -5.34 -43.80
N CYS A 197 -21.79 -5.21 -43.47
CA CYS A 197 -21.06 -3.98 -43.72
C CYS A 197 -21.05 -3.80 -45.25
N SER A 198 -21.96 -2.97 -45.75
CA SER A 198 -21.90 -2.44 -47.10
C SER A 198 -20.82 -1.37 -47.08
N THR A 199 -19.56 -1.76 -47.23
CA THR A 199 -18.57 -0.77 -47.69
C THR A 199 -18.88 -0.42 -49.15
N PRO A 200 -18.88 0.88 -49.51
CA PRO A 200 -18.89 1.31 -50.90
C PRO A 200 -17.63 0.86 -51.66
#